data_AF-J1QFC5-F1
#
_entry.id   AF-J1QFC5-F1
#
_cell.length_a   1.000
_cell.length_b   1.000
_cell.length_c   1.000
_cell.angle_alpha   90.00
_cell.angle_beta   90.00
_cell.angle_gamma   90.00
#
_symmetry.space_group_name_H-M   'P 1'
#
loop_
_entity.id
_entity.type
_entity.pdbx_description
1 polymer ?
#
loop_
_entity_poly.entity_id
_entity_poly.type
_entity_poly.pdbx_seq_one_letter_code
_entity_poly.pdbx_strand_id
1 'polypeptide(L)'
;MKYVTSFIGAAALAVASFNASAATVSAGGVVWDEVANGGVLGNFNFQQWYSTTAYGVGSQGQQTITSNTAVPILTPNAHLNGIGVFTSLNDGRLVFGNQYCAGEVSCALTFAFGGLKVASLTPGEFIFDTSAAWLNVYFQSPAIATAVNNSSNNNYNNQFANVQNGTLWASFAFDSAILRAQALTGSGGFFEAMLSVTGGLPDVVAALDRQNGMSDIYINTQAAFGTNGNYSSGGSGRVELIPAPASIALLGLGLLGLAGARRFKKA
;
A
#
# COMPACT_ATOMS: atom_id res chain seq x y z
N MET A 1 43.14 15.60 36.23
CA MET A 1 41.97 14.72 36.01
C MET A 1 40.67 15.55 36.06
N LYS A 2 40.26 16.19 34.95
CA LYS A 2 38.97 16.93 34.86
C LYS A 2 38.21 16.69 33.54
N TYR A 3 38.73 15.83 32.66
CA TYR A 3 38.17 15.59 31.32
C TYR A 3 37.44 14.24 31.17
N VAL A 4 37.41 13.42 32.22
CA VAL A 4 36.87 12.04 32.15
C VAL A 4 35.35 12.01 32.42
N THR A 5 34.79 12.99 33.13
CA THR A 5 33.36 13.02 33.48
C THR A 5 32.46 13.53 32.34
N SER A 6 32.99 14.32 31.41
CA SER A 6 32.21 14.94 30.31
C SER A 6 32.03 14.07 29.07
N PHE A 7 32.67 12.90 29.00
CA PHE A 7 32.53 11.94 27.89
C PHE A 7 31.47 10.86 28.16
N ILE A 8 31.14 10.59 29.42
CA ILE A 8 30.23 9.51 29.80
C ILE A 8 28.75 9.92 29.55
N GLY A 9 28.39 11.18 29.78
CA GLY A 9 27.01 11.67 29.55
C GLY A 9 26.60 11.73 28.07
N ALA A 10 27.52 12.09 27.17
CA ALA A 10 27.25 12.12 25.73
C ALA A 10 27.23 10.71 25.11
N ALA A 11 28.04 9.78 25.64
CA ALA A 11 28.01 8.37 25.21
C ALA A 11 26.74 7.66 25.70
N ALA A 12 26.23 7.96 26.89
CA ALA A 12 24.98 7.36 27.39
C ALA A 12 23.73 7.79 26.59
N LEU A 13 23.67 9.04 26.15
CA LEU A 13 22.58 9.55 25.29
C LEU A 13 22.68 9.06 23.84
N ALA A 14 23.90 8.87 23.32
CA ALA A 14 24.12 8.31 21.99
C ALA A 14 23.87 6.78 21.93
N VAL A 15 24.02 6.05 23.04
CA VAL A 15 23.71 4.61 23.10
C VAL A 15 22.22 4.37 23.37
N ALA A 16 21.53 5.29 24.07
CA ALA A 16 20.08 5.21 24.26
C ALA A 16 19.27 5.45 22.96
N SER A 17 19.84 6.14 21.97
CA SER A 17 19.18 6.45 20.68
C SER A 17 19.14 5.28 19.68
N PHE A 18 19.74 4.13 19.99
CA PHE A 18 19.77 2.97 19.09
C PHE A 18 18.84 1.82 19.47
N ASN A 19 18.01 1.97 20.51
CA ASN A 19 16.95 1.00 20.81
C ASN A 19 15.62 1.38 20.16
N ALA A 20 15.65 1.81 18.89
CA ALA A 20 14.46 1.74 18.04
C ALA A 20 14.23 0.27 17.69
N SER A 21 13.77 -0.53 18.67
CA SER A 21 13.18 -1.82 18.36
C SER A 21 11.94 -1.52 17.53
N ALA A 22 11.88 -2.02 16.30
CA ALA A 22 10.63 -2.09 15.56
C ALA A 22 9.63 -2.85 16.46
N ALA A 23 8.58 -2.18 16.93
CA ALA A 23 7.52 -2.87 17.66
C ALA A 23 6.76 -3.74 16.66
N THR A 24 6.26 -4.89 17.09
CA THR A 24 5.36 -5.68 16.25
C THR A 24 3.94 -5.13 16.42
N VAL A 25 3.33 -4.69 15.33
CA VAL A 25 1.91 -4.30 15.27
C VAL A 25 1.08 -5.54 14.97
N SER A 26 -0.06 -5.68 15.64
CA SER A 26 -1.06 -6.72 15.37
C SER A 26 -2.44 -6.07 15.27
N ALA A 27 -3.07 -6.16 14.10
CA ALA A 27 -4.40 -5.63 13.86
C ALA A 27 -5.15 -6.47 12.82
N GLY A 28 -6.44 -6.70 13.05
CA GLY A 28 -7.32 -7.44 12.13
C GLY A 28 -6.82 -8.85 11.80
N GLY A 29 -6.11 -9.50 12.73
CA GLY A 29 -5.53 -10.83 12.53
C GLY A 29 -4.25 -10.85 11.69
N VAL A 30 -3.66 -9.69 11.40
CA VAL A 30 -2.41 -9.53 10.64
C VAL A 30 -1.36 -8.86 11.52
N VAL A 31 -0.12 -9.30 11.36
CA VAL A 31 1.04 -8.91 12.16
C VAL A 31 2.14 -8.41 11.25
N TRP A 32 2.71 -7.25 11.58
CA TRP A 32 3.82 -6.66 10.84
C TRP A 32 4.75 -5.89 11.79
N ASP A 33 6.03 -5.81 11.46
CA ASP A 33 7.01 -5.09 12.28
C ASP A 33 7.09 -3.64 11.86
N GLU A 34 6.93 -2.69 12.77
CA GLU A 34 6.95 -1.26 12.44
C GLU A 34 8.22 -0.88 11.64
N VAL A 35 8.05 -0.43 10.39
CA VAL A 35 9.09 0.39 9.75
C VAL A 35 9.06 1.78 10.38
N ALA A 36 10.13 2.57 10.23
CA ALA A 36 10.30 3.88 10.88
C ALA A 36 8.96 4.63 11.06
N ASN A 37 8.57 4.89 12.32
CA ASN A 37 7.31 5.55 12.73
C ASN A 37 6.02 4.72 12.68
N GLY A 38 6.10 3.40 12.80
CA GLY A 38 4.91 2.56 12.93
C GLY A 38 4.33 2.07 11.62
N GLY A 39 5.13 2.10 10.55
CA GLY A 39 4.65 1.87 9.19
C GLY A 39 4.46 0.41 8.80
N VAL A 40 3.64 0.21 7.77
CA VAL A 40 3.58 -1.03 7.00
C VAL A 40 4.26 -0.84 5.65
N LEU A 41 5.06 -1.83 5.27
CA LEU A 41 5.63 -2.02 3.95
C LEU A 41 5.19 -3.40 3.46
N GLY A 42 4.76 -3.49 2.21
CA GLY A 42 4.30 -4.76 1.66
C GLY A 42 4.56 -4.86 0.17
N ASN A 43 4.79 -6.08 -0.30
CA ASN A 43 4.82 -6.37 -1.72
C ASN A 43 3.55 -7.08 -2.13
N PHE A 44 3.12 -6.89 -3.37
CA PHE A 44 1.90 -7.50 -3.87
C PHE A 44 1.98 -7.77 -5.37
N ASN A 45 1.14 -8.71 -5.82
CA ASN A 45 0.90 -9.03 -7.22
C ASN A 45 -0.55 -8.76 -7.58
N PHE A 46 -0.81 -8.32 -8.81
CA PHE A 46 -2.15 -7.93 -9.25
C PHE A 46 -2.33 -8.02 -10.76
N GLN A 47 -3.58 -8.09 -11.19
CA GLN A 47 -4.00 -7.97 -12.58
C GLN A 47 -5.06 -6.91 -12.67
N GLN A 48 -5.00 -6.15 -13.75
CA GLN A 48 -5.86 -5.01 -13.97
C GLN A 48 -6.40 -4.98 -15.39
N TRP A 49 -7.54 -4.33 -15.54
CA TRP A 49 -8.22 -4.14 -16.81
C TRP A 49 -9.11 -2.89 -16.77
N TYR A 50 -9.42 -2.38 -17.94
CA TYR A 50 -10.37 -1.30 -18.11
C TYR A 50 -11.78 -1.86 -18.26
N SER A 51 -12.76 -1.26 -17.60
CA SER A 51 -14.17 -1.65 -17.72
C SER A 51 -15.08 -0.42 -17.70
N THR A 52 -16.24 -0.54 -18.35
CA THR A 52 -17.36 0.41 -18.24
C THR A 52 -18.45 -0.11 -17.31
N THR A 53 -18.27 -1.29 -16.70
CA THR A 53 -19.26 -1.89 -15.82
C THR A 53 -19.36 -1.12 -14.51
N ALA A 54 -20.58 -0.86 -14.05
CA ALA A 54 -20.81 -0.24 -12.75
C ALA A 54 -20.35 -1.14 -11.59
N TYR A 55 -19.81 -0.50 -10.54
CA TYR A 55 -19.47 -1.19 -9.29
C TYR A 55 -20.73 -1.58 -8.51
N GLY A 56 -20.61 -2.67 -7.76
CA GLY A 56 -21.60 -3.11 -6.79
C GLY A 56 -21.29 -2.58 -5.40
N VAL A 57 -22.16 -2.95 -4.46
CA VAL A 57 -21.97 -2.74 -3.02
C VAL A 57 -21.90 -4.12 -2.36
N GLY A 58 -20.80 -4.38 -1.66
CA GLY A 58 -20.59 -5.61 -0.91
C GLY A 58 -21.42 -5.65 0.39
N SER A 59 -21.43 -6.82 1.03
CA SER A 59 -22.17 -7.06 2.27
C SER A 59 -21.73 -6.20 3.45
N GLN A 60 -20.53 -5.61 3.38
CA GLN A 60 -19.97 -4.73 4.42
C GLN A 60 -20.00 -3.25 3.98
N GLY A 61 -20.80 -2.91 2.96
CA GLY A 61 -21.02 -1.52 2.50
C GLY A 61 -19.93 -0.97 1.57
N GLN A 62 -18.91 -1.77 1.26
CA GLN A 62 -17.79 -1.38 0.40
C GLN A 62 -18.11 -1.52 -1.09
N GLN A 63 -17.45 -0.74 -1.95
CA GLN A 63 -17.55 -0.93 -3.40
C GLN A 63 -16.90 -2.25 -3.86
N THR A 64 -17.52 -2.90 -4.84
CA THR A 64 -17.04 -4.17 -5.40
C THR A 64 -17.08 -4.21 -6.92
N ILE A 65 -16.14 -4.94 -7.52
CA ILE A 65 -16.17 -5.29 -8.94
C ILE A 65 -17.26 -6.34 -9.17
N THR A 66 -18.12 -6.12 -10.17
CA THR A 66 -19.25 -7.00 -10.53
C THR A 66 -19.02 -7.80 -11.81
N SER A 67 -18.01 -7.42 -12.60
CA SER A 67 -17.68 -8.06 -13.87
C SER A 67 -16.19 -7.95 -14.15
N ASN A 68 -15.63 -8.99 -14.74
CA ASN A 68 -14.29 -8.99 -15.30
C ASN A 68 -14.27 -8.62 -16.79
N THR A 69 -15.38 -8.10 -17.34
CA THR A 69 -15.44 -7.71 -18.76
C THR A 69 -14.54 -6.51 -19.03
N ALA A 70 -13.55 -6.72 -19.89
CA ALA A 70 -12.61 -5.69 -20.28
C ALA A 70 -12.98 -4.96 -21.58
N VAL A 71 -12.66 -3.68 -21.63
CA VAL A 71 -12.75 -2.81 -22.80
C VAL A 71 -11.40 -2.18 -23.10
N PRO A 72 -11.17 -1.66 -24.32
CA PRO A 72 -9.99 -0.84 -24.61
C PRO A 72 -9.88 0.39 -23.69
N ILE A 73 -8.65 0.80 -23.37
CA ILE A 73 -8.35 1.93 -22.47
C ILE A 73 -8.97 3.28 -22.90
N LEU A 74 -9.11 3.51 -24.21
CA LEU A 74 -9.68 4.73 -24.77
C LEU A 74 -11.22 4.65 -24.93
N THR A 75 -11.86 3.58 -24.47
CA THR A 75 -13.32 3.49 -24.48
C THR A 75 -13.90 4.58 -23.57
N PRO A 76 -14.91 5.35 -24.03
CA PRO A 76 -15.54 6.35 -23.20
C PRO A 76 -16.05 5.78 -21.88
N ASN A 77 -15.75 6.45 -20.77
CA ASN A 77 -16.08 6.02 -19.39
C ASN A 77 -15.45 4.69 -18.97
N ALA A 78 -14.36 4.28 -19.62
CA ALA A 78 -13.52 3.21 -19.10
C ALA A 78 -12.83 3.66 -17.81
N HIS A 79 -12.93 2.83 -16.78
CA HIS A 79 -12.20 2.97 -15.52
C HIS A 79 -11.23 1.81 -15.39
N LEU A 80 -10.05 2.07 -14.86
CA LEU A 80 -9.07 1.05 -14.48
C LEU A 80 -9.51 0.40 -13.17
N ASN A 81 -9.44 -0.92 -13.14
CA ASN A 81 -9.80 -1.77 -12.02
C ASN A 81 -8.84 -2.93 -11.96
N GLY A 82 -8.76 -3.58 -10.82
CA GLY A 82 -7.98 -4.79 -10.70
C GLY A 82 -8.20 -5.49 -9.39
N ILE A 83 -7.58 -6.67 -9.32
CA ILE A 83 -7.53 -7.50 -8.13
C ILE A 83 -6.12 -7.98 -7.91
N GLY A 84 -5.79 -8.24 -6.65
CA GLY A 84 -4.45 -8.69 -6.28
C GLY A 84 -4.37 -9.31 -4.91
N VAL A 85 -3.14 -9.63 -4.54
CA VAL A 85 -2.78 -10.30 -3.30
C VAL A 85 -1.46 -9.76 -2.79
N PHE A 86 -1.39 -9.47 -1.49
CA PHE A 86 -0.12 -9.17 -0.83
C PHE A 86 0.69 -10.45 -0.76
N THR A 87 1.95 -10.41 -1.17
CA THR A 87 2.88 -11.55 -1.16
C THR A 87 3.82 -11.53 0.03
N SER A 88 4.03 -10.35 0.59
CA SER A 88 4.76 -10.16 1.83
C SER A 88 4.35 -8.86 2.52
N LEU A 89 4.48 -8.84 3.83
CA LEU A 89 4.53 -7.63 4.67
C LEU A 89 5.91 -7.58 5.35
N ASN A 90 6.33 -6.42 5.83
CA ASN A 90 7.52 -6.10 6.64
C ASN A 90 8.58 -7.19 6.89
N ASP A 91 9.86 -6.84 6.73
CA ASP A 91 11.02 -7.74 6.91
C ASP A 91 10.92 -9.08 6.15
N GLY A 92 10.08 -9.11 5.10
CA GLY A 92 9.88 -10.29 4.27
C GLY A 92 8.98 -11.36 4.88
N ARG A 93 8.09 -11.04 5.84
CA ARG A 93 7.05 -11.98 6.28
C ARG A 93 6.18 -12.39 5.10
N LEU A 94 6.26 -13.66 4.70
CA LEU A 94 5.63 -14.20 3.50
C LEU A 94 4.23 -14.77 3.78
N VAL A 95 3.30 -14.59 2.84
CA VAL A 95 1.99 -15.29 2.84
C VAL A 95 2.18 -16.79 2.93
N PHE A 96 3.06 -17.30 2.06
CA PHE A 96 3.26 -18.73 1.84
C PHE A 96 4.20 -19.36 2.88
N GLY A 97 4.70 -18.55 3.82
CA GLY A 97 5.32 -19.01 5.05
C GLY A 97 4.40 -18.87 6.27
N ASN A 98 3.16 -18.39 6.10
CA ASN A 98 2.23 -18.04 7.18
C ASN A 98 2.83 -17.06 8.21
N GLN A 99 3.62 -16.08 7.77
CA GLN A 99 4.47 -15.31 8.69
C GLN A 99 3.87 -13.97 9.12
N TYR A 100 2.85 -13.47 8.41
CA TYR A 100 2.17 -12.22 8.77
C TYR A 100 0.75 -12.43 9.32
N CYS A 101 0.24 -13.65 9.39
CA CYS A 101 -1.04 -13.92 10.05
C CYS A 101 -0.82 -14.09 11.56
N ALA A 102 -1.69 -13.54 12.39
CA ALA A 102 -1.57 -13.65 13.84
C ALA A 102 -1.92 -15.07 14.31
N GLY A 103 -1.02 -15.69 15.08
CA GLY A 103 -1.22 -17.00 15.70
C GLY A 103 -1.17 -18.19 14.73
N GLU A 104 -1.92 -19.25 15.04
CA GLU A 104 -1.97 -20.49 14.23
C GLU A 104 -2.92 -20.39 13.02
N VAL A 105 -3.45 -19.21 12.73
CA VAL A 105 -4.40 -19.01 11.63
C VAL A 105 -3.63 -18.80 10.33
N SER A 106 -3.83 -19.68 9.35
CA SER A 106 -3.38 -19.40 7.98
C SER A 106 -4.36 -18.44 7.30
N CYS A 107 -3.85 -17.31 6.81
CA CYS A 107 -4.63 -16.26 6.17
C CYS A 107 -3.94 -15.69 4.93
N ALA A 108 -4.67 -14.86 4.19
CA ALA A 108 -4.17 -14.05 3.10
C ALA A 108 -4.79 -12.66 3.13
N LEU A 109 -4.06 -11.67 2.62
CA LEU A 109 -4.62 -10.37 2.31
C LEU A 109 -4.74 -10.25 0.80
N THR A 110 -5.98 -10.10 0.34
CA THR A 110 -6.29 -9.84 -1.07
C THR A 110 -6.88 -8.45 -1.20
N PHE A 111 -6.89 -7.89 -2.40
CA PHE A 111 -7.50 -6.58 -2.60
C PHE A 111 -8.17 -6.47 -3.96
N ALA A 112 -9.12 -5.54 -4.04
CA ALA A 112 -9.70 -5.08 -5.27
C ALA A 112 -9.69 -3.56 -5.30
N PHE A 113 -9.58 -2.99 -6.49
CA PHE A 113 -9.64 -1.55 -6.70
C PHE A 113 -10.41 -1.23 -7.97
N GLY A 114 -10.94 -0.01 -8.05
CA GLY A 114 -11.67 0.49 -9.21
C GLY A 114 -11.83 2.00 -9.19
N GLY A 115 -12.46 2.54 -10.22
CA GLY A 115 -12.92 3.91 -10.31
C GLY A 115 -11.89 4.91 -10.83
N LEU A 116 -10.71 4.44 -11.24
CA LEU A 116 -9.64 5.27 -11.78
C LEU A 116 -9.90 5.58 -13.26
N LYS A 117 -10.29 6.80 -13.60
CA LYS A 117 -10.53 7.22 -14.99
C LYS A 117 -9.37 8.08 -15.49
N VAL A 118 -8.90 7.85 -16.71
CA VAL A 118 -7.84 8.71 -17.28
C VAL A 118 -8.40 10.12 -17.50
N ALA A 119 -7.83 11.11 -16.82
CA ALA A 119 -8.23 12.51 -16.89
C ALA A 119 -7.35 13.31 -17.85
N SER A 120 -6.06 12.98 -17.94
CA SER A 120 -5.09 13.63 -18.83
C SER A 120 -4.34 12.61 -19.69
N LEU A 121 -4.20 12.93 -20.98
CA LEU A 121 -3.54 12.11 -22.00
C LEU A 121 -2.14 12.62 -22.37
N THR A 122 -1.48 13.39 -21.50
CA THR A 122 -0.15 13.94 -21.77
C THR A 122 0.89 12.82 -21.85
N PRO A 123 1.58 12.61 -22.99
CA PRO A 123 2.63 11.61 -23.08
C PRO A 123 3.71 11.81 -22.02
N GLY A 124 4.15 10.72 -21.38
CA GLY A 124 5.12 10.74 -20.28
C GLY A 124 4.48 10.81 -18.89
N GLU A 125 3.28 11.38 -18.76
CA GLU A 125 2.57 11.49 -17.48
C GLU A 125 1.05 11.50 -17.67
N PHE A 126 0.40 10.38 -17.34
CA PHE A 126 -1.05 10.22 -17.39
C PHE A 126 -1.63 10.36 -15.99
N ILE A 127 -2.53 11.33 -15.82
CA ILE A 127 -3.19 11.61 -14.54
C ILE A 127 -4.57 10.97 -14.55
N PHE A 128 -4.93 10.33 -13.43
CA PHE A 128 -6.25 9.75 -13.24
C PHE A 128 -7.13 10.67 -12.38
N ASP A 129 -8.41 10.74 -12.74
CA ASP A 129 -9.48 11.21 -11.87
C ASP A 129 -9.75 10.14 -10.82
N THR A 130 -9.63 10.55 -9.55
CA THR A 130 -9.77 9.69 -8.38
C THR A 130 -11.09 9.88 -7.63
N SER A 131 -11.99 10.76 -8.11
CA SER A 131 -13.23 11.12 -7.42
C SER A 131 -14.18 9.95 -7.15
N ALA A 132 -14.12 8.90 -7.98
CA ALA A 132 -14.87 7.67 -7.82
C ALA A 132 -13.98 6.46 -7.50
N ALA A 133 -12.69 6.68 -7.24
CA ALA A 133 -11.70 5.63 -7.10
C ALA A 133 -11.62 5.09 -5.66
N TRP A 134 -11.46 3.77 -5.56
CA TRP A 134 -11.50 3.04 -4.29
C TRP A 134 -10.56 1.85 -4.32
N LEU A 135 -10.04 1.47 -3.16
CA LEU A 135 -9.30 0.23 -2.95
C LEU A 135 -9.78 -0.42 -1.65
N ASN A 136 -10.10 -1.71 -1.70
CA ASN A 136 -10.55 -2.49 -0.56
C ASN A 136 -9.65 -3.70 -0.37
N VAL A 137 -9.18 -3.90 0.85
CA VAL A 137 -8.36 -5.04 1.28
C VAL A 137 -9.21 -5.99 2.10
N TYR A 138 -9.09 -7.27 1.83
CA TYR A 138 -9.88 -8.34 2.42
C TYR A 138 -8.99 -9.35 3.13
N PHE A 139 -9.37 -9.67 4.37
CA PHE A 139 -8.83 -10.81 5.11
C PHE A 139 -9.49 -12.10 4.60
N GLN A 140 -8.67 -13.02 4.14
CA GLN A 140 -9.08 -14.18 3.34
C GLN A 140 -8.40 -15.47 3.78
N SER A 141 -8.95 -16.59 3.29
CA SER A 141 -8.25 -17.88 3.34
C SER A 141 -7.03 -17.90 2.40
N PRO A 142 -5.96 -18.66 2.73
CA PRO A 142 -4.75 -18.75 1.90
C PRO A 142 -4.98 -19.39 0.53
N ALA A 143 -6.07 -20.15 0.35
CA ALA A 143 -6.40 -20.78 -0.93
C ALA A 143 -6.61 -19.76 -2.06
N ILE A 144 -7.22 -18.62 -1.74
CA ILE A 144 -7.44 -17.54 -2.72
C ILE A 144 -6.12 -16.88 -3.12
N ALA A 145 -5.19 -16.71 -2.18
CA ALA A 145 -3.87 -16.15 -2.49
C ALA A 145 -3.13 -16.97 -3.54
N THR A 146 -3.17 -18.30 -3.45
CA THR A 146 -2.54 -19.19 -4.43
C THR A 146 -3.14 -19.01 -5.82
N ALA A 147 -4.46 -18.81 -5.91
CA ALA A 147 -5.14 -18.62 -7.20
C ALA A 147 -4.78 -17.28 -7.88
N VAL A 148 -4.45 -16.25 -7.10
CA VAL A 148 -4.20 -14.88 -7.57
C VAL A 148 -2.69 -14.56 -7.67
N ASN A 149 -1.84 -15.28 -6.95
CA ASN A 149 -0.37 -15.09 -6.98
C ASN A 149 0.32 -15.85 -8.13
N ASN A 150 -0.40 -16.66 -8.89
CA ASN A 150 0.21 -17.48 -9.92
C ASN A 150 0.53 -16.65 -11.19
N SER A 151 1.76 -16.15 -11.28
CA SER A 151 2.28 -15.38 -12.42
C SER A 151 2.28 -16.14 -13.76
N SER A 152 2.08 -17.45 -13.76
CA SER A 152 1.93 -18.25 -14.98
C SER A 152 0.49 -18.32 -15.50
N ASN A 153 -0.49 -17.84 -14.72
CA ASN A 153 -1.89 -17.79 -15.11
C ASN A 153 -2.29 -16.34 -15.45
N ASN A 154 -2.53 -16.03 -16.72
CA ASN A 154 -2.92 -14.69 -17.15
C ASN A 154 -4.42 -14.39 -16.97
N ASN A 155 -5.17 -15.23 -16.24
CA ASN A 155 -6.63 -15.14 -16.14
C ASN A 155 -7.15 -15.09 -14.70
N TYR A 156 -6.36 -14.60 -13.73
CA TYR A 156 -6.87 -14.49 -12.36
C TYR A 156 -7.88 -13.36 -12.19
N ASN A 157 -8.09 -12.49 -13.17
CA ASN A 157 -9.27 -11.62 -13.26
C ASN A 157 -10.60 -12.39 -13.08
N ASN A 158 -10.65 -13.68 -13.45
CA ASN A 158 -11.81 -14.56 -13.21
C ASN A 158 -12.09 -14.81 -11.72
N GLN A 159 -11.13 -14.51 -10.83
CA GLN A 159 -11.27 -14.65 -9.38
C GLN A 159 -11.82 -13.39 -8.72
N PHE A 160 -12.26 -12.38 -9.47
CA PHE A 160 -12.70 -11.10 -8.90
C PHE A 160 -13.78 -11.26 -7.82
N ALA A 161 -14.73 -12.18 -8.01
CA ALA A 161 -15.76 -12.46 -7.01
C ALA A 161 -15.17 -13.09 -5.72
N ASN A 162 -14.22 -14.01 -5.88
CA ASN A 162 -13.61 -14.72 -4.76
C ASN A 162 -12.65 -13.85 -3.95
N VAL A 163 -11.92 -12.93 -4.60
CA VAL A 163 -11.03 -11.99 -3.92
C VAL A 163 -11.80 -11.09 -2.95
N GLN A 164 -13.03 -10.71 -3.31
CA GLN A 164 -13.82 -9.71 -2.58
C GLN A 164 -14.81 -10.31 -1.56
N ASN A 165 -14.82 -11.63 -1.35
CA ASN A 165 -15.81 -12.32 -0.51
C ASN A 165 -15.40 -12.47 0.98
N GLY A 166 -14.26 -11.90 1.37
CA GLY A 166 -13.70 -12.01 2.71
C GLY A 166 -14.16 -10.89 3.64
N THR A 167 -13.58 -10.86 4.84
CA THR A 167 -13.80 -9.77 5.79
C THR A 167 -13.11 -8.51 5.28
N LEU A 168 -13.82 -7.37 5.24
CA LEU A 168 -13.24 -6.09 4.87
C LEU A 168 -12.23 -5.66 5.94
N TRP A 169 -10.95 -5.78 5.61
CA TRP A 169 -9.85 -5.51 6.52
C TRP A 169 -9.54 -4.01 6.56
N ALA A 170 -9.39 -3.39 5.38
CA ALA A 170 -9.20 -1.95 5.23
C ALA A 170 -9.85 -1.44 3.93
N SER A 171 -10.29 -0.19 3.93
CA SER A 171 -10.81 0.55 2.78
C SER A 171 -10.06 1.85 2.61
N PHE A 172 -9.81 2.22 1.35
CA PHE A 172 -9.00 3.38 0.99
C PHE A 172 -9.65 4.18 -0.14
N ALA A 173 -9.50 5.49 -0.07
CA ALA A 173 -9.74 6.41 -1.18
C ALA A 173 -8.41 6.82 -1.81
N PHE A 174 -8.42 7.08 -3.12
CA PHE A 174 -7.26 7.61 -3.83
C PHE A 174 -7.22 9.14 -3.74
N ASP A 175 -6.15 9.69 -3.16
CA ASP A 175 -5.90 11.13 -3.15
C ASP A 175 -5.24 11.57 -4.46
N SER A 176 -4.40 10.72 -5.03
CA SER A 176 -3.78 10.92 -6.34
C SER A 176 -3.42 9.60 -7.00
N ALA A 177 -3.38 9.60 -8.34
CA ALA A 177 -2.95 8.47 -9.14
C ALA A 177 -2.35 8.94 -10.46
N ILE A 178 -1.11 8.53 -10.73
CA ILE A 178 -0.30 8.97 -11.88
C ILE A 178 0.36 7.75 -12.50
N LEU A 179 0.29 7.62 -13.83
CA LEU A 179 1.07 6.67 -14.61
C LEU A 179 2.14 7.41 -15.40
N ARG A 180 3.40 7.12 -15.09
CA ARG A 180 4.56 7.58 -15.87
C ARG A 180 4.90 6.55 -16.93
N ALA A 181 4.47 6.81 -18.15
CA ALA A 181 4.69 5.92 -19.28
C ALA A 181 4.79 6.72 -20.59
N GLN A 182 5.50 6.17 -21.58
CA GLN A 182 5.58 6.79 -22.91
C GLN A 182 4.26 6.69 -23.68
N ALA A 183 3.43 5.69 -23.36
CA ALA A 183 2.12 5.49 -23.94
C ALA A 183 1.17 4.83 -22.94
N LEU A 184 -0.12 5.10 -23.08
CA LEU A 184 -1.20 4.44 -22.33
C LEU A 184 -1.41 2.98 -22.76
N THR A 185 -1.23 2.72 -24.05
CA THR A 185 -1.33 1.38 -24.65
C THR A 185 0.07 0.81 -24.83
N GLY A 186 0.44 -0.23 -24.08
CA GLY A 186 1.66 -1.00 -24.32
C GLY A 186 2.59 -1.17 -23.11
N SER A 187 3.84 -1.51 -23.43
CA SER A 187 4.88 -1.96 -22.50
C SER A 187 5.32 -0.89 -21.50
N GLY A 188 5.11 -1.18 -20.21
CA GLY A 188 5.92 -0.65 -19.12
C GLY A 188 5.64 0.81 -18.76
N GLY A 189 5.44 1.02 -17.46
CA GLY A 189 5.28 2.33 -16.86
C GLY A 189 5.25 2.18 -15.34
N PHE A 190 5.54 3.27 -14.65
CA PHE A 190 5.45 3.32 -13.19
C PHE A 190 4.15 3.99 -12.80
N PHE A 191 3.28 3.24 -12.14
CA PHE A 191 2.07 3.79 -11.55
C PHE A 191 2.34 4.12 -10.09
N GLU A 192 2.04 5.36 -9.73
CA GLU A 192 2.21 5.92 -8.39
C GLU A 192 0.86 6.39 -7.89
N ALA A 193 0.51 6.04 -6.66
CA ALA A 193 -0.72 6.51 -6.03
C ALA A 193 -0.49 6.84 -4.56
N MET A 194 -1.24 7.82 -4.07
CA MET A 194 -1.34 8.15 -2.66
C MET A 194 -2.77 7.92 -2.21
N LEU A 195 -2.95 7.28 -1.05
CA LEU A 195 -4.24 6.84 -0.56
C LEU A 195 -4.42 7.20 0.91
N SER A 196 -5.66 7.50 1.27
CA SER A 196 -6.11 7.74 2.64
C SER A 196 -7.02 6.61 3.09
N VAL A 197 -6.89 6.19 4.35
CA VAL A 197 -7.76 5.19 4.97
C VAL A 197 -9.15 5.78 5.17
N THR A 198 -10.19 5.04 4.77
CA THR A 198 -11.59 5.50 4.88
C THR A 198 -12.49 4.55 5.65
N GLY A 199 -12.03 3.34 5.96
CA GLY A 199 -12.80 2.36 6.73
C GLY A 199 -12.13 1.00 6.84
N GLY A 200 -12.87 0.02 7.36
CA GLY A 200 -12.39 -1.33 7.63
C GLY A 200 -12.56 -1.72 9.09
N LEU A 201 -11.75 -2.65 9.56
CA LEU A 201 -11.75 -3.05 10.97
C LEU A 201 -11.23 -1.90 11.84
N PRO A 202 -11.86 -1.60 13.00
CA PRO A 202 -11.49 -0.43 13.80
C PRO A 202 -10.03 -0.39 14.26
N ASP A 203 -9.46 -1.53 14.62
CA ASP A 203 -8.07 -1.66 15.04
C ASP A 203 -7.09 -1.49 13.86
N VAL A 204 -7.46 -1.96 12.68
CA VAL A 204 -6.70 -1.75 11.43
C VAL A 204 -6.71 -0.29 11.03
N VAL A 205 -7.88 0.35 11.06
CA VAL A 205 -8.01 1.79 10.77
C VAL A 205 -7.14 2.58 11.74
N ALA A 206 -7.21 2.31 13.04
CA ALA A 206 -6.38 2.99 14.03
C ALA A 206 -4.86 2.79 13.84
N ALA A 207 -4.46 1.68 13.22
CA ALA A 207 -3.06 1.40 12.94
C ALA A 207 -2.55 2.10 11.65
N LEU A 208 -3.43 2.32 10.67
CA LEU A 208 -3.08 2.84 9.34
C LEU A 208 -3.40 4.32 9.15
N ASP A 209 -4.51 4.82 9.71
CA ASP A 209 -4.92 6.23 9.64
C ASP A 209 -4.07 7.05 10.62
N ARG A 210 -2.94 7.56 10.11
CA ARG A 210 -1.96 8.30 10.92
C ARG A 210 -1.83 9.76 10.48
N GLN A 211 -2.50 10.14 9.40
CA GLN A 211 -2.32 11.41 8.72
C GLN A 211 -3.64 12.16 8.66
N ASN A 212 -3.83 13.12 9.56
CA ASN A 212 -5.05 13.92 9.52
C ASN A 212 -5.04 14.86 8.30
N GLY A 213 -5.82 14.51 7.27
CA GLY A 213 -5.99 15.30 6.05
C GLY A 213 -4.83 15.20 5.04
N MET A 214 -3.95 14.20 5.18
CA MET A 214 -2.95 13.85 4.17
C MET A 214 -3.02 12.35 3.90
N SER A 215 -2.42 11.89 2.80
CA SER A 215 -2.38 10.47 2.46
C SER A 215 -1.64 9.64 3.52
N ASP A 216 -2.21 8.51 3.88
CA ASP A 216 -1.63 7.53 4.79
C ASP A 216 -0.63 6.60 4.10
N ILE A 217 -0.88 6.28 2.83
CA ILE A 217 -0.15 5.24 2.11
C ILE A 217 0.31 5.74 0.75
N TYR A 218 1.53 5.34 0.39
CA TYR A 218 2.07 5.43 -0.96
C TYR A 218 2.15 4.06 -1.61
N ILE A 219 1.75 3.98 -2.88
CA ILE A 219 1.82 2.78 -3.72
C ILE A 219 2.67 3.08 -4.94
N ASN A 220 3.60 2.17 -5.25
CA ASN A 220 4.37 2.16 -6.50
C ASN A 220 4.23 0.79 -7.17
N THR A 221 3.83 0.77 -8.43
CA THR A 221 3.60 -0.48 -9.17
C THR A 221 4.08 -0.40 -10.61
N GLN A 222 4.29 -1.57 -11.21
CA GLN A 222 4.32 -1.71 -12.66
C GLN A 222 3.38 -2.81 -13.10
N ALA A 223 2.77 -2.60 -14.27
CA ALA A 223 2.06 -3.62 -15.01
C ALA A 223 2.22 -3.35 -16.51
N ALA A 224 2.15 -4.40 -17.32
CA ALA A 224 2.14 -4.29 -18.76
C ALA A 224 0.83 -4.83 -19.32
N PHE A 225 0.24 -4.11 -20.27
CA PHE A 225 -0.85 -4.64 -21.09
C PHE A 225 -0.24 -5.37 -22.29
N GLY A 226 -0.64 -6.63 -22.50
CA GLY A 226 -0.20 -7.42 -23.64
C GLY A 226 -0.76 -6.88 -24.96
N THR A 227 -0.37 -7.47 -26.08
CA THR A 227 -0.72 -7.01 -27.45
C THR A 227 -2.24 -6.93 -27.72
N ASN A 228 -3.06 -7.72 -27.01
CA ASN A 228 -4.52 -7.67 -27.07
C ASN A 228 -5.16 -6.62 -26.13
N GLY A 229 -4.36 -5.89 -25.35
CA GLY A 229 -4.67 -4.62 -24.67
C GLY A 229 -5.72 -4.62 -23.55
N ASN A 230 -6.52 -5.67 -23.43
CA ASN A 230 -7.71 -5.63 -22.56
C ASN A 230 -7.38 -5.95 -21.09
N TYR A 231 -6.42 -6.84 -20.85
CA TYR A 231 -5.97 -7.22 -19.51
C TYR A 231 -4.45 -7.05 -19.40
N SER A 232 -3.96 -6.71 -18.21
CA SER A 232 -2.53 -6.83 -17.94
C SER A 232 -2.11 -8.29 -17.89
N SER A 233 -0.85 -8.59 -18.23
CA SER A 233 -0.24 -9.92 -18.02
C SER A 233 0.11 -10.18 -16.55
N GLY A 234 -0.51 -9.45 -15.63
CA GLY A 234 -0.07 -9.27 -14.26
C GLY A 234 0.82 -8.05 -14.07
N GLY A 235 1.05 -7.74 -12.80
CA GLY A 235 1.83 -6.63 -12.30
C GLY A 235 2.26 -6.89 -10.88
N SER A 236 3.27 -6.16 -10.45
CA SER A 236 3.80 -6.23 -9.09
C SER A 236 4.01 -4.83 -8.56
N GLY A 237 3.91 -4.68 -7.26
CA GLY A 237 4.09 -3.39 -6.63
C GLY A 237 4.47 -3.49 -5.17
N ARG A 238 4.71 -2.30 -4.61
CA ARG A 238 5.01 -2.09 -3.22
C ARG A 238 4.07 -1.04 -2.64
N VAL A 239 3.65 -1.29 -1.41
CA VAL A 239 2.93 -0.36 -0.55
C VAL A 239 3.83 0.07 0.59
N GLU A 240 3.75 1.34 0.99
CA GLU A 240 4.50 1.91 2.11
C GLU A 240 3.64 2.93 2.86
N LEU A 241 3.60 2.84 4.19
CA LEU A 241 2.96 3.86 5.02
C LEU A 241 3.80 5.14 5.01
N ILE A 242 3.12 6.28 4.83
CA ILE A 242 3.73 7.60 4.89
C ILE A 242 3.95 7.99 6.36
N PRO A 243 5.20 8.28 6.77
CA PRO A 243 5.50 8.61 8.17
C PRO A 243 4.78 9.85 8.70
N ALA A 244 4.32 9.80 9.96
CA ALA A 244 3.68 10.93 10.63
C ALA A 244 4.62 12.16 10.73
N PRO A 245 4.12 13.40 10.53
CA PRO A 245 4.96 14.61 10.50
C PRO A 245 5.68 14.89 11.82
N ALA A 246 5.09 14.46 12.94
CA ALA A 246 5.65 14.61 14.28
C ALA A 246 7.00 13.90 14.42
N SER A 247 7.22 12.80 13.70
CA SER A 247 8.47 12.04 13.75
C SER A 247 9.63 12.76 13.09
N ILE A 248 9.37 13.46 11.98
CA ILE A 248 10.38 14.31 11.31
C ILE A 248 10.69 15.52 12.21
N ALA A 249 9.68 16.09 12.86
CA ALA A 249 9.86 17.19 13.80
C ALA A 249 10.71 16.78 15.02
N LEU A 250 10.48 15.60 15.61
CA LEU A 250 11.28 15.10 16.75
C LEU A 250 12.73 14.80 16.36
N LEU A 251 12.97 14.22 15.19
CA LEU A 251 14.32 14.04 14.64
C LEU A 251 15.01 15.39 14.39
N GLY A 252 14.29 16.34 13.80
CA GLY A 252 14.77 17.70 13.55
C GLY A 252 15.09 18.45 14.84
N LEU A 253 14.24 18.33 15.87
CA LEU A 253 14.47 18.89 17.20
C LEU A 253 15.63 18.23 17.92
N GLY A 254 15.83 16.92 17.77
CA GLY A 254 17.00 16.20 18.29
C GLY A 254 18.31 16.70 17.69
N LEU A 255 18.34 16.94 16.39
CA LEU A 255 19.51 17.50 15.69
C LEU A 255 19.76 18.97 16.06
N LEU A 256 18.71 19.78 16.20
CA LEU A 256 18.81 21.17 16.65
C LEU A 256 19.28 21.27 18.11
N GLY A 257 18.78 20.39 18.98
CA GLY A 257 19.23 20.28 20.38
C GLY A 257 20.71 19.90 20.48
N LEU A 258 21.19 19.00 19.62
CA LEU A 258 22.61 18.62 19.54
C LEU A 258 23.50 19.76 19.02
N ALA A 259 23.02 20.53 18.04
CA ALA A 259 23.71 21.73 17.55
C ALA A 259 23.75 22.84 18.61
N GLY A 260 22.68 23.01 19.39
CA GLY A 260 22.59 23.94 20.52
C GLY A 260 23.54 23.58 21.66
N ALA A 261 23.59 22.30 22.06
CA ALA A 261 24.49 21.79 23.10
C ALA A 261 25.99 22.02 22.78
N ARG A 262 26.35 22.07 21.49
CA ARG A 262 27.73 22.37 21.05
C ARG A 262 28.10 23.85 21.23
N ARG A 263 27.14 24.78 21.26
CA ARG A 263 27.38 26.21 21.53
C ARG A 263 27.55 26.52 23.01
N PHE A 264 26.84 25.82 23.90
CA PHE A 264 26.98 25.99 25.35
C PHE A 264 28.31 25.47 25.93
N LYS A 265 29.14 24.77 25.14
CA LYS A 265 30.51 24.38 25.52
C LYS A 265 31.59 25.41 25.15
N LYS A 266 31.24 26.50 24.47
CA LYS A 266 32.17 27.58 24.07
C LYS A 266 31.91 28.91 24.80
N ALA A 267 31.02 28.93 25.79
CA ALA A 267 30.86 30.04 26.72
C ALA A 267 31.53 29.69 28.06
#